data_AF-A0A5E8AS18-F1
#
_entry.id   AF-A0A5E8AS18-F1
#
_cell.length_a   1.000
_cell.length_b   1.000
_cell.length_c   1.000
_cell.angle_alpha   90.00
_cell.angle_beta   90.00
_cell.angle_gamma   90.00
#
_symmetry.space_group_name_H-M   'P 1'
#
loop_
_entity.id
_entity.type
_entity.pdbx_description
1 polymer ?
#
loop_
_entity_poly.entity_id
_entity_poly.type
_entity_poly.pdbx_seq_one_letter_code
_entity_poly.pdbx_strand_id
1 'polypeptide(L)'
;MKRALFSLTLLCLFNVAAFAQIAPVTPNASPEARALLEYIQSLSGKHTLVGQHNFPISRDRNSQFAADYIGKTPPVWSQDFGFAKDGDKDSYLARPSIVEEAIRQHQLGAIVTLCWHAVPPTADEPVTFQPLPGFDSTALASVQGDLLDKQFKDLLKKGTKINKKWLTQVDEIAGYLKQLQDAGVPVLWRPYHEMNGDWFWWGARTDPKYGTAALYRQIFDRMVNYHKLNNLIWVWSVDRPSAPGREFIKYYPGNEYLDILSLDVYGRDFNQSYYDGLMELSQGKPLALGEVGNPPSLEILEKQPNWTYWVVWSGMVRGTPKSEYEPLVADSRIVFMEDKAYTEGTRELRKAEGFEPLPSSVPADFTGEWVLNEDETKYQGFGGPAVKLSIVQKDNKLLIKSTSVVEWADDEVTEQTWPLDGSAIESKMFNSPRVQHANWSPMKDTLSIDSKVTFNFGGNPSTITGLDVWTLQRRGKKLVIQQTSKSPRGENVSTVVYDKK
;
A
#
# COMPACT_ATOMS: atom_id res chain seq x y z
N MET A 1 -21.06 -62.23 27.34
CA MET A 1 -19.68 -61.69 27.46
C MET A 1 -19.32 -61.03 26.13
N LYS A 2 -18.89 -59.76 26.19
CA LYS A 2 -18.84 -58.80 25.08
C LYS A 2 -17.72 -59.10 24.07
N ARG A 3 -18.03 -59.05 22.77
CA ARG A 3 -17.05 -59.04 21.67
C ARG A 3 -16.52 -57.61 21.50
N ALA A 4 -15.20 -57.43 21.57
CA ALA A 4 -14.55 -56.15 21.32
C ALA A 4 -14.28 -55.98 19.82
N LEU A 5 -14.87 -54.95 19.21
CA LEU A 5 -14.48 -54.44 17.89
C LEU A 5 -13.27 -53.52 18.08
N PHE A 6 -12.13 -53.85 17.46
CA PHE A 6 -11.03 -52.91 17.31
C PHE A 6 -11.32 -52.02 16.09
N SER A 7 -11.56 -50.74 16.32
CA SER A 7 -11.67 -49.73 15.26
C SER A 7 -10.28 -49.18 14.97
N LEU A 8 -9.75 -49.47 13.78
CA LEU A 8 -8.46 -48.95 13.30
C LEU A 8 -8.69 -47.52 12.79
N THR A 9 -8.31 -46.52 13.59
CA THR A 9 -8.40 -45.11 13.18
C THR A 9 -7.15 -44.78 12.37
N LEU A 10 -7.30 -44.59 11.06
CA LEU A 10 -6.25 -44.14 10.17
C LEU A 10 -6.01 -42.65 10.41
N LEU A 11 -4.93 -42.31 11.11
CA LEU A 11 -4.51 -40.93 11.36
C LEU A 11 -3.87 -40.38 10.08
N CYS A 12 -4.63 -39.64 9.27
CA CYS A 12 -4.06 -38.85 8.17
C CYS A 12 -3.22 -37.71 8.78
N LEU A 13 -1.91 -37.92 8.89
CA LEU A 13 -0.95 -36.86 9.17
C LEU A 13 -0.88 -35.94 7.95
N PHE A 14 -1.59 -34.81 8.01
CA PHE A 14 -1.28 -33.66 7.16
C PHE A 14 0.10 -33.14 7.57
N ASN A 15 1.14 -33.51 6.83
CA ASN A 15 2.43 -32.83 6.89
C ASN A 15 2.24 -31.44 6.30
N VAL A 16 1.86 -30.47 7.13
CA VAL A 16 2.11 -29.07 6.84
C VAL A 16 3.62 -28.90 7.00
N ALA A 17 4.36 -28.96 5.89
CA ALA A 17 5.75 -28.55 5.91
C ALA A 17 5.79 -27.09 6.37
N ALA A 18 6.20 -26.86 7.62
CA ALA A 18 6.50 -25.53 8.10
C ALA A 18 7.67 -25.01 7.24
N PHE A 19 7.41 -24.01 6.40
CA PHE A 19 8.49 -23.29 5.73
C PHE A 19 9.44 -22.76 6.81
N ALA A 20 10.71 -23.17 6.74
CA ALA A 20 11.71 -22.69 7.67
C ALA A 20 11.89 -21.18 7.45
N GLN A 21 11.58 -20.41 8.48
CA GLN A 21 11.68 -18.95 8.49
C GLN A 21 13.14 -18.53 8.27
N ILE A 22 13.40 -17.75 7.23
CA ILE A 22 14.73 -17.28 6.86
C ILE A 22 15.05 -16.05 7.71
N ALA A 23 16.16 -16.10 8.44
CA ALA A 23 16.63 -14.97 9.23
C ALA A 23 17.16 -13.84 8.32
N PRO A 24 17.10 -12.57 8.76
CA PRO A 24 17.72 -11.47 8.03
C PRO A 24 19.23 -11.70 7.81
N VAL A 25 19.74 -11.28 6.66
CA VAL A 25 21.17 -11.37 6.34
C VAL A 25 22.03 -10.46 7.22
N THR A 26 21.44 -9.36 7.70
CA THR A 26 22.09 -8.42 8.62
C THR A 26 22.30 -9.10 9.99
N PRO A 27 23.55 -9.30 10.45
CA PRO A 27 23.81 -9.83 11.78
C PRO A 27 23.22 -8.92 12.85
N ASN A 28 22.59 -9.50 13.87
CA ASN A 28 21.93 -8.75 14.94
C ASN A 28 20.90 -7.72 14.44
N ALA A 29 20.14 -8.06 13.39
CA ALA A 29 18.99 -7.26 12.94
C ALA A 29 18.10 -6.80 14.12
N SER A 30 17.53 -5.61 14.04
CA SER A 30 16.64 -5.10 15.08
C SER A 30 15.39 -5.99 15.20
N PRO A 31 14.71 -6.01 16.36
CA PRO A 31 13.46 -6.77 16.51
C PRO A 31 12.42 -6.41 15.43
N GLU A 32 12.32 -5.13 15.08
CA GLU A 32 11.39 -4.59 14.08
C GLU A 32 11.76 -5.07 12.68
N ALA A 33 13.05 -5.08 12.33
CA ALA A 33 13.51 -5.58 11.03
C ALA A 33 13.24 -7.09 10.88
N ARG A 34 13.50 -7.88 11.93
CA ARG A 34 13.15 -9.31 11.94
C ARG A 34 11.65 -9.51 11.74
N ALA A 35 10.83 -8.84 12.54
CA ALA A 35 9.38 -8.96 12.46
C ALA A 35 8.84 -8.50 11.09
N LEU A 36 9.43 -7.48 10.47
CA LEU A 36 9.07 -7.03 9.14
C LEU A 36 9.38 -8.13 8.10
N LEU A 37 10.59 -8.68 8.12
CA LEU A 37 10.96 -9.74 7.17
C LEU A 37 10.11 -11.01 7.38
N GLU A 38 9.77 -11.34 8.62
CA GLU A 38 8.86 -12.45 8.95
C GLU A 38 7.46 -12.22 8.37
N TYR A 39 6.93 -11.00 8.53
CA TYR A 39 5.66 -10.63 7.93
C TYR A 39 5.72 -10.76 6.41
N ILE A 40 6.74 -10.20 5.75
CA ILE A 40 6.90 -10.30 4.29
C ILE A 40 7.00 -11.76 3.83
N GLN A 41 7.76 -12.60 4.53
CA GLN A 41 7.84 -14.04 4.23
C GLN A 41 6.47 -14.73 4.33
N SER A 42 5.65 -14.34 5.31
CA SER A 42 4.32 -14.93 5.52
C SER A 42 3.33 -14.68 4.37
N LEU A 43 3.55 -13.63 3.57
CA LEU A 43 2.71 -13.23 2.45
C LEU A 43 2.95 -14.09 1.20
N SER A 44 4.16 -14.61 1.03
CA SER A 44 4.59 -15.33 -0.19
C SER A 44 3.63 -16.48 -0.52
N GLY A 45 3.05 -16.45 -1.72
CA GLY A 45 2.09 -17.46 -2.19
C GLY A 45 0.65 -17.25 -1.71
N LYS A 46 0.36 -16.21 -0.92
CA LYS A 46 -0.95 -15.98 -0.29
C LYS A 46 -1.51 -14.59 -0.56
N HIS A 47 -0.68 -13.58 -0.35
CA HIS A 47 -1.08 -12.18 -0.40
C HIS A 47 -0.01 -11.32 -1.07
N THR A 48 -0.46 -10.23 -1.69
CA THR A 48 0.40 -9.21 -2.27
C THR A 48 -0.04 -7.83 -1.78
N LEU A 49 0.88 -7.10 -1.14
CA LEU A 49 0.62 -5.75 -0.67
C LEU A 49 0.68 -4.75 -1.81
N VAL A 50 -0.21 -3.75 -1.74
CA VAL A 50 -0.18 -2.60 -2.66
C VAL A 50 0.80 -1.55 -2.15
N GLY A 51 1.65 -1.06 -3.02
CA GLY A 51 2.60 0.00 -2.72
C GLY A 51 2.56 1.16 -3.69
N GLN A 52 3.02 2.31 -3.22
CA GLN A 52 3.04 3.55 -3.98
C GLN A 52 4.32 4.35 -3.71
N HIS A 53 4.99 4.75 -4.79
CA HIS A 53 6.19 5.60 -4.73
C HIS A 53 5.83 7.08 -4.72
N ASN A 54 6.63 7.87 -4.02
CA ASN A 54 6.54 9.31 -3.91
C ASN A 54 7.88 9.93 -4.28
N PHE A 55 7.86 11.08 -4.97
CA PHE A 55 9.10 11.84 -5.20
C PHE A 55 9.64 12.40 -3.87
N PRO A 56 10.97 12.63 -3.76
CA PRO A 56 11.62 13.20 -2.57
C PRO A 56 10.87 14.37 -1.93
N ILE A 57 10.54 15.41 -2.69
CA ILE A 57 9.87 16.62 -2.14
C ILE A 57 8.38 16.42 -1.82
N SER A 58 7.79 15.30 -2.23
CA SER A 58 6.33 15.14 -2.28
C SER A 58 5.74 14.52 -1.01
N ARG A 59 6.56 14.09 -0.05
CA ARG A 59 6.13 13.36 1.15
C ARG A 59 5.23 12.17 0.78
N ASP A 60 3.96 12.17 1.16
CA ASP A 60 2.96 11.14 0.83
C ASP A 60 1.95 11.55 -0.24
N ARG A 61 2.18 12.64 -0.99
CA ARG A 61 1.22 13.17 -1.96
C ARG A 61 0.77 12.14 -2.99
N ASN A 62 1.68 11.32 -3.53
CA ASN A 62 1.31 10.29 -4.51
C ASN A 62 0.59 9.12 -3.83
N SER A 63 0.97 8.75 -2.60
CA SER A 63 0.24 7.77 -1.78
C SER A 63 -1.19 8.20 -1.49
N GLN A 64 -1.42 9.46 -1.10
CA GLN A 64 -2.78 9.98 -0.90
C GLN A 64 -3.57 10.01 -2.20
N PHE A 65 -2.93 10.45 -3.29
CA PHE A 65 -3.56 10.45 -4.61
C PHE A 65 -3.96 9.01 -5.04
N ALA A 66 -3.07 8.04 -4.87
CA ALA A 66 -3.34 6.64 -5.19
C ALA A 66 -4.47 6.09 -4.33
N ALA A 67 -4.46 6.38 -3.02
CA ALA A 67 -5.50 5.95 -2.10
C ALA A 67 -6.89 6.50 -2.50
N ASP A 68 -6.95 7.75 -2.95
CA ASP A 68 -8.18 8.38 -3.46
C ASP A 68 -8.62 7.81 -4.81
N TYR A 69 -7.67 7.51 -5.69
CA TYR A 69 -7.94 7.01 -7.03
C TYR A 69 -8.42 5.55 -7.01
N ILE A 70 -7.77 4.70 -6.20
CA ILE A 70 -8.08 3.28 -6.02
C ILE A 70 -9.27 3.10 -5.07
N GLY A 71 -9.42 3.97 -4.08
CA GLY A 71 -10.47 3.91 -3.05
C GLY A 71 -10.07 3.13 -1.77
N LYS A 72 -8.84 2.63 -1.70
CA LYS A 72 -8.21 1.97 -0.54
C LYS A 72 -6.76 2.42 -0.40
N THR A 73 -6.20 2.39 0.81
CA THR A 73 -4.88 2.95 1.10
C THR A 73 -3.76 1.93 0.85
N PRO A 74 -2.76 2.21 0.00
CA PRO A 74 -1.59 1.35 -0.17
C PRO A 74 -0.79 1.24 1.15
N PRO A 75 -0.57 0.03 1.70
CA PRO A 75 0.19 -0.15 2.95
C PRO A 75 1.70 -0.01 2.77
N VAL A 76 2.25 -0.09 1.55
CA VAL A 76 3.68 0.12 1.29
C VAL A 76 3.92 1.54 0.79
N TRP A 77 4.62 2.33 1.58
CA TRP A 77 5.01 3.69 1.23
C TRP A 77 6.47 3.71 0.77
N SER A 78 6.72 4.33 -0.39
CA SER A 78 8.06 4.41 -0.96
C SER A 78 8.52 5.83 -1.28
N GLN A 79 9.82 6.10 -1.09
CA GLN A 79 10.53 7.31 -1.51
C GLN A 79 11.97 7.04 -1.94
N ASP A 80 12.60 8.04 -2.57
CA ASP A 80 14.02 8.10 -2.91
C ASP A 80 14.74 9.14 -2.03
N PHE A 81 16.06 9.01 -1.84
CA PHE A 81 16.93 10.00 -1.17
C PHE A 81 17.27 11.24 -2.02
N GLY A 82 16.95 11.27 -3.31
CA GLY A 82 17.15 12.43 -4.19
C GLY A 82 18.61 12.71 -4.55
N PHE A 83 18.80 13.51 -5.60
CA PHE A 83 20.09 13.84 -6.20
C PHE A 83 20.12 15.23 -6.86
N ALA A 84 18.95 15.83 -7.11
CA ALA A 84 18.80 17.03 -7.90
C ALA A 84 18.86 18.31 -7.05
N LYS A 85 18.96 19.45 -7.72
CA LYS A 85 19.05 20.78 -7.07
C LYS A 85 17.76 21.15 -6.33
N ASP A 86 17.83 22.24 -5.56
CA ASP A 86 16.64 22.85 -4.96
C ASP A 86 15.56 23.18 -6.00
N GLY A 87 14.30 23.01 -5.61
CA GLY A 87 13.12 23.18 -6.46
C GLY A 87 12.84 22.04 -7.45
N ASP A 88 13.72 21.04 -7.60
CA ASP A 88 13.43 19.82 -8.36
C ASP A 88 12.61 18.82 -7.53
N LYS A 89 11.79 17.99 -8.18
CA LYS A 89 11.03 16.94 -7.48
C LYS A 89 11.93 15.91 -6.80
N ASP A 90 13.13 15.72 -7.35
CA ASP A 90 14.15 14.78 -6.88
C ASP A 90 15.24 15.47 -6.03
N SER A 91 14.92 16.60 -5.39
CA SER A 91 15.90 17.40 -4.65
C SER A 91 16.55 16.62 -3.50
N TYR A 92 17.90 16.61 -3.44
CA TYR A 92 18.64 15.99 -2.34
C TYR A 92 18.44 16.74 -1.01
N LEU A 93 18.01 18.01 -1.05
CA LEU A 93 17.70 18.80 0.15
C LEU A 93 16.45 18.30 0.89
N ALA A 94 15.67 17.41 0.27
CA ALA A 94 14.48 16.82 0.89
C ALA A 94 14.81 15.72 1.93
N ARG A 95 16.05 15.24 2.02
CA ARG A 95 16.45 14.10 2.88
C ARG A 95 16.00 14.19 4.34
N PRO A 96 16.11 15.35 5.04
CA PRO A 96 15.55 15.48 6.37
C PRO A 96 14.04 15.24 6.41
N SER A 97 13.29 15.81 5.46
CA SER A 97 11.83 15.62 5.37
C SER A 97 11.42 14.20 4.96
N ILE A 98 12.27 13.48 4.20
CA ILE A 98 12.08 12.06 3.87
C ILE A 98 12.15 11.21 5.14
N VAL A 99 13.12 11.48 6.03
CA VAL A 99 13.23 10.78 7.32
C VAL A 99 12.02 11.06 8.21
N GLU A 100 11.64 12.34 8.37
CA GLU A 100 10.45 12.72 9.14
C GLU A 100 9.18 12.05 8.61
N GLU A 101 9.04 12.00 7.29
CA GLU A 101 7.89 11.38 6.65
C GLU A 101 7.88 9.86 6.79
N ALA A 102 9.03 9.19 6.62
CA ALA A 102 9.15 7.75 6.85
C ALA A 102 8.77 7.37 8.29
N ILE A 103 9.21 8.14 9.29
CA ILE A 103 8.81 7.95 10.69
C ILE A 103 7.29 8.12 10.85
N ARG A 104 6.70 9.14 10.24
CA ARG A 104 5.26 9.38 10.30
C ARG A 104 4.46 8.24 9.65
N GLN A 105 4.88 7.78 8.48
CA GLN A 105 4.23 6.67 7.75
C GLN A 105 4.31 5.37 8.55
N HIS A 106 5.46 5.08 9.14
CA HIS A 106 5.65 3.96 10.04
C HIS A 106 4.73 4.02 11.28
N GLN A 107 4.60 5.18 11.91
CA GLN A 107 3.65 5.38 13.02
C GLN A 107 2.20 5.13 12.59
N LEU A 108 1.84 5.53 11.38
CA LEU A 108 0.53 5.27 10.76
C LEU A 108 0.33 3.80 10.34
N GLY A 109 1.36 2.97 10.46
CA GLY A 109 1.30 1.53 10.18
C GLY A 109 1.77 1.14 8.78
N ALA A 110 2.33 2.05 8.00
CA ALA A 110 2.81 1.73 6.66
C ALA A 110 4.18 1.05 6.72
N ILE A 111 4.43 0.13 5.79
CA ILE A 111 5.75 -0.44 5.55
C ILE A 111 6.56 0.55 4.71
N VAL A 112 7.75 0.90 5.20
CA VAL A 112 8.64 1.87 4.58
C VAL A 112 9.62 1.16 3.62
N THR A 113 9.66 1.60 2.36
CA THR A 113 10.70 1.19 1.40
C THR A 113 11.41 2.38 0.78
N LEU A 114 12.74 2.38 0.83
CA LEU A 114 13.56 3.48 0.32
C LEU A 114 14.51 2.96 -0.76
N CYS A 115 14.62 3.71 -1.85
CA CYS A 115 15.62 3.53 -2.90
C CYS A 115 16.55 4.74 -2.99
N TRP A 116 17.55 4.66 -3.87
CA TRP A 116 18.52 5.74 -4.03
C TRP A 116 19.06 5.79 -5.45
N HIS A 117 18.62 6.79 -6.21
CA HIS A 117 19.27 7.23 -7.43
C HIS A 117 20.61 7.92 -7.09
N ALA A 118 21.63 7.10 -6.83
CA ALA A 118 22.91 7.54 -6.30
C ALA A 118 23.68 8.46 -7.26
N VAL A 119 24.25 9.54 -6.72
CA VAL A 119 25.17 10.41 -7.46
C VAL A 119 26.49 9.69 -7.72
N PRO A 120 27.08 9.78 -8.93
CA PRO A 120 28.35 9.11 -9.20
C PRO A 120 29.48 9.72 -8.33
N PRO A 121 30.44 8.92 -7.88
CA PRO A 121 31.57 9.39 -7.06
C PRO A 121 32.62 10.20 -7.86
N THR A 122 32.27 10.63 -9.07
CA THR A 122 32.99 11.62 -9.89
C THR A 122 32.45 13.03 -9.72
N ALA A 123 31.32 13.22 -9.02
CA ALA A 123 30.65 14.50 -8.85
C ALA A 123 30.20 14.76 -7.41
N ASP A 124 29.83 16.02 -7.16
CA ASP A 124 29.13 16.49 -5.97
C ASP A 124 27.67 16.74 -6.30
N GLU A 125 26.80 16.62 -5.31
CA GLU A 125 25.41 17.05 -5.45
C GLU A 125 25.31 18.57 -5.55
N PRO A 126 24.37 19.11 -6.34
CA PRO A 126 23.37 18.38 -7.13
C PRO A 126 23.88 17.92 -8.51
N VAL A 127 23.24 16.88 -9.05
CA VAL A 127 23.46 16.40 -10.43
C VAL A 127 22.15 16.32 -11.22
N THR A 128 22.24 16.12 -12.53
CA THR A 128 21.07 15.85 -13.39
C THR A 128 20.74 14.37 -13.44
N PHE A 129 19.52 14.03 -13.87
CA PHE A 129 19.18 12.62 -14.09
C PHE A 129 19.92 12.06 -15.31
N GLN A 130 19.87 12.80 -16.43
CA GLN A 130 20.57 12.47 -17.68
C GLN A 130 21.83 13.31 -17.87
N PRO A 131 22.86 12.80 -18.56
CA PRO A 131 24.01 13.59 -18.96
C PRO A 131 23.60 14.79 -19.80
N LEU A 132 24.21 15.94 -19.57
CA LEU A 132 24.01 17.13 -20.40
C LEU A 132 24.72 16.97 -21.75
N PRO A 133 24.22 17.59 -22.83
CA PRO A 133 24.91 17.60 -24.11
C PRO A 133 26.37 18.09 -23.98
N GLY A 134 27.32 17.32 -24.51
CA GLY A 134 28.75 17.65 -24.49
C GLY A 134 29.46 17.43 -23.15
N PHE A 135 28.88 16.64 -22.23
CA PHE A 135 29.52 16.31 -20.96
C PHE A 135 30.89 15.60 -21.14
N ASP A 136 31.79 15.80 -20.18
CA ASP A 136 33.06 15.09 -20.10
C ASP A 136 32.82 13.70 -19.47
N SER A 137 33.07 12.64 -20.24
CA SER A 137 32.90 11.26 -19.78
C SER A 137 33.87 10.88 -18.65
N THR A 138 34.95 11.62 -18.45
CA THR A 138 35.86 11.43 -17.32
C THR A 138 35.36 12.08 -16.02
N ALA A 139 34.31 12.91 -16.09
CA ALA A 139 33.74 13.66 -14.98
C ALA A 139 32.20 13.57 -14.98
N LEU A 140 31.66 12.34 -15.03
CA LEU A 140 30.22 12.09 -15.00
C LEU A 140 29.55 12.82 -13.82
N ALA A 141 28.54 13.64 -14.13
CA ALA A 141 27.80 14.44 -13.17
C ALA A 141 26.28 14.28 -13.38
N SER A 142 25.85 13.03 -13.58
CA SER A 142 24.47 12.61 -13.71
C SER A 142 24.26 11.21 -13.17
N VAL A 143 23.04 10.89 -12.76
CA VAL A 143 22.68 9.53 -12.29
C VAL A 143 22.80 8.51 -13.42
N GLN A 144 22.32 8.87 -14.61
CA GLN A 144 22.49 8.07 -15.82
C GLN A 144 23.85 8.33 -16.49
N GLY A 145 24.36 7.33 -17.20
CA GLY A 145 25.65 7.33 -17.88
C GLY A 145 26.67 6.42 -17.20
N ASP A 146 27.86 6.28 -17.79
CA ASP A 146 28.86 5.29 -17.37
C ASP A 146 30.07 5.89 -16.67
N LEU A 147 30.53 5.24 -15.60
CA LEU A 147 31.91 5.40 -15.15
C LEU A 147 32.88 4.72 -16.12
N LEU A 148 34.09 5.25 -16.28
CA LEU A 148 35.14 4.51 -16.98
C LEU A 148 35.50 3.23 -16.19
N ASP A 149 35.90 2.15 -16.88
CA ASP A 149 36.29 0.90 -16.21
C ASP A 149 37.36 1.08 -15.15
N LYS A 150 38.32 1.99 -15.39
CA LYS A 150 39.33 2.34 -14.41
C LYS A 150 38.71 3.03 -13.18
N GLN A 151 37.76 3.94 -13.38
CA GLN A 151 37.06 4.63 -12.29
C GLN A 151 36.26 3.63 -11.46
N PHE A 152 35.54 2.69 -12.09
CA PHE A 152 34.77 1.68 -11.37
C PHE A 152 35.67 0.69 -10.61
N LYS A 153 36.80 0.28 -11.20
CA LYS A 153 37.82 -0.51 -10.49
C LYS A 153 38.43 0.25 -9.31
N ASP A 154 38.75 1.53 -9.49
CA ASP A 154 39.28 2.38 -8.43
C ASP A 154 38.25 2.62 -7.33
N LEU A 155 36.96 2.76 -7.67
CA LEU A 155 35.84 2.87 -6.72
C LEU A 155 35.82 1.69 -5.76
N LEU A 156 36.02 0.48 -6.27
CA LEU A 156 36.05 -0.73 -5.45
C LEU A 156 37.37 -0.93 -4.69
N LYS A 157 38.40 -0.13 -4.98
CA LYS A 157 39.71 -0.21 -4.33
C LYS A 157 39.79 0.78 -3.17
N LYS A 158 39.87 0.25 -1.95
CA LYS A 158 39.99 1.03 -0.72
C LYS A 158 41.11 2.08 -0.82
N GLY A 159 40.77 3.32 -0.50
CA GLY A 159 41.73 4.43 -0.35
C GLY A 159 42.05 5.21 -1.62
N THR A 160 41.54 4.81 -2.79
CA THR A 160 41.60 5.67 -3.99
C THR A 160 40.77 6.95 -3.80
N LYS A 161 41.01 7.96 -4.63
CA LYS A 161 40.25 9.23 -4.57
C LYS A 161 38.74 9.01 -4.75
N ILE A 162 38.36 8.23 -5.76
CA ILE A 162 36.96 7.94 -6.07
C ILE A 162 36.30 7.05 -5.00
N ASN A 163 37.03 6.09 -4.42
CA ASN A 163 36.53 5.31 -3.27
C ASN A 163 36.26 6.20 -2.05
N LYS A 164 37.15 7.15 -1.73
CA LYS A 164 36.92 8.10 -0.63
C LYS A 164 35.71 9.00 -0.89
N LYS A 165 35.50 9.41 -2.14
CA LYS A 165 34.33 10.19 -2.52
C LYS A 165 33.04 9.40 -2.35
N TRP A 166 33.02 8.16 -2.84
CA TRP A 166 31.91 7.23 -2.65
C TRP A 166 31.62 6.96 -1.17
N LEU A 167 32.65 6.74 -0.34
CA LEU A 167 32.49 6.57 1.10
C LEU A 167 31.77 7.77 1.72
N THR A 168 32.13 9.00 1.33
CA THR A 168 31.49 10.21 1.85
C THR A 168 30.00 10.27 1.48
N GLN A 169 29.66 9.94 0.22
CA GLN A 169 28.28 9.90 -0.26
C GLN A 169 27.45 8.81 0.46
N VAL A 170 28.01 7.62 0.63
CA VAL A 170 27.36 6.52 1.36
C VAL A 170 27.20 6.85 2.84
N ASP A 171 28.18 7.50 3.46
CA ASP A 171 28.14 7.89 4.87
C ASP A 171 27.03 8.92 5.14
N GLU A 172 26.76 9.81 4.18
CA GLU A 172 25.65 10.75 4.28
C GLU A 172 24.29 10.02 4.31
N ILE A 173 24.05 9.10 3.36
CA ILE A 173 22.82 8.30 3.32
C ILE A 173 22.71 7.41 4.57
N ALA A 174 23.80 6.81 5.00
CA ALA A 174 23.83 6.02 6.24
C ALA A 174 23.46 6.85 7.47
N GLY A 175 23.81 8.13 7.51
CA GLY A 175 23.38 9.05 8.57
C GLY A 175 21.87 9.23 8.65
N TYR A 176 21.17 9.29 7.51
CA TYR A 176 19.70 9.33 7.48
C TYR A 176 19.07 7.99 7.83
N LEU A 177 19.61 6.88 7.33
CA LEU A 177 19.16 5.53 7.71
C LEU A 177 19.38 5.25 9.20
N LYS A 178 20.42 5.83 9.81
CA LYS A 178 20.69 5.75 11.25
C LYS A 178 19.64 6.47 12.07
N GLN A 179 19.15 7.62 11.61
CA GLN A 179 18.03 8.31 12.26
C GLN A 179 16.75 7.45 12.25
N LEU A 180 16.49 6.73 11.15
CA LEU A 180 15.38 5.78 11.07
C LEU A 180 15.58 4.60 12.04
N GLN A 181 16.80 4.07 12.16
CA GLN A 181 17.10 3.03 13.16
C GLN A 181 16.85 3.53 14.58
N ASP A 182 17.31 4.74 14.90
CA ASP A 182 17.17 5.31 16.24
C ASP A 182 15.70 5.61 16.57
N ALA A 183 14.85 5.80 15.55
CA ALA A 183 13.40 5.90 15.65
C ALA A 183 12.66 4.55 15.61
N GLY A 184 13.38 3.41 15.55
CA GLY A 184 12.79 2.07 15.51
C GLY A 184 12.17 1.67 14.17
N VAL A 185 12.42 2.41 13.08
CA VAL A 185 11.82 2.17 11.77
C VAL A 185 12.60 1.10 10.99
N PRO A 186 12.03 -0.09 10.72
CA PRO A 186 12.62 -1.04 9.78
C PRO A 186 12.37 -0.58 8.33
N VAL A 187 13.37 -0.74 7.47
CA VAL A 187 13.34 -0.21 6.09
C VAL A 187 13.61 -1.33 5.08
N LEU A 188 12.71 -1.49 4.11
CA LEU A 188 13.00 -2.25 2.89
C LEU A 188 13.93 -1.42 2.00
N TRP A 189 15.24 -1.65 2.13
CA TRP A 189 16.31 -0.86 1.52
C TRP A 189 16.70 -1.42 0.15
N ARG A 190 16.53 -0.59 -0.90
CA ARG A 190 16.70 -0.98 -2.31
C ARG A 190 17.81 -0.17 -3.01
N PRO A 191 19.09 -0.35 -2.65
CA PRO A 191 20.20 0.38 -3.24
C PRO A 191 20.54 -0.15 -4.63
N TYR A 192 21.04 0.74 -5.50
CA TYR A 192 21.59 0.39 -6.81
C TYR A 192 20.62 -0.49 -7.63
N HIS A 193 19.34 -0.14 -7.65
CA HIS A 193 18.28 -0.86 -8.37
C HIS A 193 18.52 -0.87 -9.88
N GLU A 194 17.86 -1.79 -10.58
CA GLU A 194 17.94 -1.99 -12.03
C GLU A 194 19.37 -2.22 -12.54
N MET A 195 20.24 -2.82 -11.72
CA MET A 195 21.67 -2.90 -12.02
C MET A 195 22.04 -3.76 -13.24
N ASN A 196 21.13 -4.61 -13.70
CA ASN A 196 21.30 -5.38 -14.92
C ASN A 196 21.01 -4.56 -16.19
N GLY A 197 20.51 -3.33 -16.06
CA GLY A 197 20.46 -2.31 -17.10
C GLY A 197 21.78 -1.55 -17.27
N ASP A 198 21.91 -0.82 -18.37
CA ASP A 198 23.08 -0.01 -18.78
C ASP A 198 22.84 1.50 -18.71
N TRP A 199 21.72 1.93 -18.13
CA TRP A 199 21.39 3.36 -18.04
C TRP A 199 21.99 4.05 -16.81
N PHE A 200 22.18 3.35 -15.69
CA PHE A 200 22.75 3.91 -14.48
C PHE A 200 24.24 3.59 -14.33
N TRP A 201 25.01 4.49 -13.71
CA TRP A 201 26.47 4.34 -13.61
C TRP A 201 26.95 3.11 -12.86
N TRP A 202 26.09 2.54 -12.01
CA TRP A 202 26.35 1.29 -11.30
C TRP A 202 26.01 0.04 -12.10
N GLY A 203 25.29 0.16 -13.22
CA GLY A 203 24.74 -0.96 -13.97
C GLY A 203 25.70 -1.62 -14.96
N ALA A 204 25.22 -2.68 -15.62
CA ALA A 204 25.86 -3.39 -16.74
C ALA A 204 27.31 -3.91 -16.51
N ARG A 205 27.72 -4.11 -15.25
CA ARG A 205 29.07 -4.57 -14.89
C ARG A 205 29.08 -5.95 -14.27
N THR A 206 29.54 -6.93 -15.04
CA THR A 206 29.46 -8.36 -14.71
C THR A 206 30.79 -8.98 -14.26
N ASP A 207 31.87 -8.20 -14.15
CA ASP A 207 33.15 -8.68 -13.62
C ASP A 207 32.95 -9.21 -12.18
N PRO A 208 33.30 -10.47 -11.86
CA PRO A 208 33.05 -11.01 -10.52
C PRO A 208 33.77 -10.27 -9.39
N LYS A 209 34.91 -9.66 -9.70
CA LYS A 209 35.76 -8.93 -8.74
C LYS A 209 35.50 -7.43 -8.76
N TYR A 210 35.17 -6.88 -9.93
CA TYR A 210 35.03 -5.44 -10.15
C TYR A 210 33.70 -5.03 -10.79
N GLY A 211 32.64 -5.81 -10.57
CA GLY A 211 31.30 -5.58 -11.11
C GLY A 211 30.30 -5.08 -10.08
N THR A 212 29.04 -4.95 -10.50
CA THR A 212 27.98 -4.39 -9.65
C THR A 212 27.71 -5.25 -8.42
N ALA A 213 27.81 -6.58 -8.53
CA ALA A 213 27.71 -7.46 -7.37
C ALA A 213 28.78 -7.14 -6.29
N ALA A 214 29.99 -6.73 -6.69
CA ALA A 214 31.03 -6.30 -5.76
C ALA A 214 30.72 -4.94 -5.14
N LEU A 215 30.12 -4.02 -5.90
CA LEU A 215 29.63 -2.72 -5.38
C LEU A 215 28.51 -2.91 -4.36
N TYR A 216 27.56 -3.79 -4.64
CA TYR A 216 26.47 -4.14 -3.73
C TYR A 216 27.00 -4.73 -2.40
N ARG A 217 27.97 -5.64 -2.47
CA ARG A 217 28.66 -6.15 -1.27
C ARG A 217 29.43 -5.06 -0.51
N GLN A 218 29.99 -4.08 -1.22
CA GLN A 218 30.74 -2.98 -0.60
C GLN A 218 29.82 -2.02 0.16
N ILE A 219 28.65 -1.66 -0.39
CA ILE A 219 27.68 -0.84 0.35
C ILE A 219 27.09 -1.61 1.52
N PHE A 220 26.86 -2.93 1.38
CA PHE A 220 26.46 -3.79 2.49
C PHE A 220 27.46 -3.74 3.64
N ASP A 221 28.74 -3.96 3.38
CA ASP A 221 29.79 -3.88 4.40
C ASP A 221 29.84 -2.50 5.06
N ARG A 222 29.75 -1.42 4.26
CA ARG A 222 29.78 -0.06 4.77
C ARG A 222 28.58 0.24 5.68
N MET A 223 27.38 -0.18 5.31
CA MET A 223 26.17 0.09 6.08
C MET A 223 26.05 -0.82 7.31
N VAL A 224 26.21 -2.13 7.14
CA VAL A 224 26.03 -3.11 8.21
C VAL A 224 27.23 -3.15 9.15
N ASN A 225 28.44 -3.31 8.62
CA ASN A 225 29.61 -3.58 9.45
C ASN A 225 30.27 -2.30 9.98
N TYR A 226 30.30 -1.22 9.20
CA TYR A 226 30.87 0.05 9.64
C TYR A 226 29.86 0.94 10.37
N HIS A 227 28.71 1.25 9.75
CA HIS A 227 27.68 2.11 10.37
C HIS A 227 26.78 1.41 11.39
N LYS A 228 26.84 0.08 11.49
CA LYS A 228 26.01 -0.73 12.40
C LYS A 228 24.52 -0.53 12.17
N LEU A 229 24.15 -0.35 10.90
CA LEU A 229 22.75 -0.30 10.48
C LEU A 229 22.15 -1.70 10.56
N ASN A 230 21.26 -1.92 11.52
CA ASN A 230 20.60 -3.20 11.78
C ASN A 230 19.08 -3.17 11.59
N ASN A 231 18.52 -2.05 11.15
CA ASN A 231 17.11 -1.89 10.79
C ASN A 231 16.81 -2.11 9.29
N LEU A 232 17.82 -2.46 8.48
CA LEU A 232 17.68 -2.60 7.04
C LEU A 232 17.37 -4.04 6.61
N ILE A 233 16.34 -4.18 5.79
CA ILE A 233 16.02 -5.39 5.02
C ILE A 233 16.47 -5.16 3.58
N TRP A 234 17.39 -6.00 3.11
CA TRP A 234 18.11 -5.78 1.85
C TRP A 234 17.32 -6.29 0.65
N VAL A 235 16.88 -5.37 -0.21
CA VAL A 235 16.11 -5.65 -1.43
C VAL A 235 17.03 -5.54 -2.65
N TRP A 236 17.36 -6.66 -3.26
CA TRP A 236 18.10 -6.70 -4.52
C TRP A 236 17.12 -6.60 -5.71
N SER A 237 17.09 -5.43 -6.36
CA SER A 237 16.10 -5.12 -7.41
C SER A 237 16.72 -5.07 -8.80
N VAL A 238 16.27 -5.95 -9.68
CA VAL A 238 16.66 -6.03 -11.10
C VAL A 238 15.58 -5.44 -11.99
N ASP A 239 15.92 -4.98 -13.19
CA ASP A 239 14.95 -4.77 -14.27
C ASP A 239 14.80 -6.07 -15.09
N ARG A 240 13.84 -6.11 -15.99
CA ARG A 240 13.61 -7.21 -16.92
C ARG A 240 14.85 -7.49 -17.78
N PRO A 241 15.22 -8.76 -17.98
CA PRO A 241 16.35 -9.18 -18.80
C PRO A 241 15.97 -9.13 -20.29
N SER A 242 15.57 -7.95 -20.76
CA SER A 242 15.04 -7.68 -22.10
C SER A 242 16.09 -7.71 -23.22
N ALA A 243 17.38 -7.84 -22.87
CA ALA A 243 18.50 -7.89 -23.80
C ALA A 243 19.59 -8.88 -23.33
N PRO A 244 20.41 -9.44 -24.24
CA PRO A 244 21.56 -10.26 -23.86
C PRO A 244 22.50 -9.53 -22.90
N GLY A 245 23.05 -10.23 -21.90
CA GLY A 245 23.92 -9.62 -20.89
C GLY A 245 23.20 -9.12 -19.63
N ARG A 246 21.86 -9.15 -19.61
CA ARG A 246 21.03 -8.71 -18.48
C ARG A 246 20.52 -9.85 -17.59
N GLU A 247 21.02 -11.07 -17.77
CA GLU A 247 20.63 -12.25 -17.00
C GLU A 247 20.89 -12.02 -15.50
N PHE A 248 19.88 -12.27 -14.65
CA PHE A 248 19.91 -11.98 -13.22
C PHE A 248 21.14 -12.52 -12.49
N ILE A 249 21.52 -13.77 -12.78
CA ILE A 249 22.66 -14.43 -12.14
C ILE A 249 23.99 -13.67 -12.31
N LYS A 250 24.15 -12.86 -13.37
CA LYS A 250 25.38 -12.09 -13.61
C LYS A 250 25.58 -10.93 -12.64
N TYR A 251 24.50 -10.47 -12.00
CA TYR A 251 24.49 -9.33 -11.08
C TYR A 251 24.18 -9.74 -9.64
N TYR A 252 23.96 -11.03 -9.41
CA TYR A 252 23.54 -11.60 -8.14
C TYR A 252 24.65 -11.48 -7.07
N PRO A 253 24.40 -10.79 -5.94
CA PRO A 253 25.44 -10.51 -4.95
C PRO A 253 25.74 -11.70 -4.02
N GLY A 254 24.85 -12.70 -3.97
CA GLY A 254 24.86 -13.81 -3.01
C GLY A 254 23.72 -13.70 -1.99
N ASN A 255 23.16 -14.83 -1.56
CA ASN A 255 22.04 -14.89 -0.60
C ASN A 255 22.40 -14.40 0.81
N GLU A 256 23.68 -14.26 1.10
CA GLU A 256 24.21 -13.69 2.33
C GLU A 256 24.22 -12.15 2.34
N TYR A 257 23.81 -11.49 1.24
CA TYR A 257 23.76 -10.04 1.10
C TYR A 257 22.37 -9.48 0.82
N LEU A 258 21.35 -10.33 0.64
CA LEU A 258 19.98 -9.90 0.34
C LEU A 258 18.95 -10.67 1.16
N ASP A 259 17.86 -10.01 1.49
CA ASP A 259 16.69 -10.58 2.17
C ASP A 259 15.54 -10.83 1.19
N ILE A 260 15.38 -9.96 0.18
CA ILE A 260 14.29 -9.99 -0.79
C ILE A 260 14.86 -9.80 -2.20
N LEU A 261 14.34 -10.56 -3.17
CA LEU A 261 14.63 -10.36 -4.59
C LEU A 261 13.47 -9.59 -5.22
N SER A 262 13.79 -8.63 -6.06
CA SER A 262 12.81 -7.70 -6.61
C SER A 262 12.96 -7.53 -8.10
N LEU A 263 11.84 -7.35 -8.81
CA LEU A 263 11.79 -7.08 -10.24
C LEU A 263 11.06 -5.77 -10.52
N ASP A 264 11.66 -4.92 -11.34
CA ASP A 264 11.03 -3.70 -11.84
C ASP A 264 10.37 -4.01 -13.20
N VAL A 265 9.09 -3.67 -13.37
CA VAL A 265 8.29 -4.02 -14.54
C VAL A 265 7.48 -2.83 -15.05
N TYR A 266 7.92 -2.27 -16.17
CA TYR A 266 7.17 -1.26 -16.92
C TYR A 266 6.54 -1.85 -18.18
N GLY A 267 5.35 -1.38 -18.56
CA GLY A 267 4.68 -1.81 -19.79
C GLY A 267 4.01 -3.19 -19.75
N ARG A 268 3.66 -3.69 -18.56
CA ARG A 268 2.94 -4.97 -18.33
C ARG A 268 3.67 -6.24 -18.76
N ASP A 269 4.99 -6.18 -18.87
CA ASP A 269 5.82 -7.31 -19.29
C ASP A 269 6.18 -8.24 -18.13
N PHE A 270 5.16 -8.93 -17.61
CA PHE A 270 5.29 -9.91 -16.52
C PHE A 270 5.59 -11.31 -17.06
N ASN A 271 6.65 -11.45 -17.87
CA ASN A 271 7.01 -12.73 -18.47
C ASN A 271 7.31 -13.80 -17.41
N GLN A 272 6.75 -15.01 -17.57
CA GLN A 272 6.93 -16.13 -16.64
C GLN A 272 8.41 -16.48 -16.41
N SER A 273 9.25 -16.37 -17.45
CA SER A 273 10.68 -16.67 -17.31
C SER A 273 11.41 -15.73 -16.34
N TYR A 274 10.92 -14.50 -16.16
CA TYR A 274 11.51 -13.55 -15.20
C TYR A 274 11.18 -13.97 -13.76
N TYR A 275 9.93 -14.37 -13.53
CA TYR A 275 9.50 -14.92 -12.26
C TYR A 275 10.26 -16.21 -11.91
N ASP A 276 10.31 -17.17 -12.85
CA ASP A 276 10.97 -18.46 -12.64
C ASP A 276 12.47 -18.28 -12.34
N GLY A 277 13.15 -17.38 -13.06
CA GLY A 277 14.57 -17.09 -12.83
C GLY A 277 14.86 -16.46 -11.47
N LEU A 278 13.96 -15.61 -10.95
CA LEU A 278 14.08 -15.07 -9.59
C LEU A 278 13.73 -16.12 -8.53
N MET A 279 12.73 -16.95 -8.77
CA MET A 279 12.39 -18.08 -7.88
C MET A 279 13.59 -19.02 -7.71
N GLU A 280 14.30 -19.34 -8.80
CA GLU A 280 15.51 -20.18 -8.76
C GLU A 280 16.61 -19.56 -7.87
N LEU A 281 16.86 -18.25 -8.00
CA LEU A 281 17.86 -17.54 -7.20
C LEU A 281 17.44 -17.34 -5.74
N SER A 282 16.14 -17.29 -5.47
CA SER A 282 15.61 -16.92 -4.16
C SER A 282 16.01 -17.87 -3.04
N GLN A 283 16.15 -19.16 -3.35
CA GLN A 283 16.29 -20.24 -2.35
C GLN A 283 15.27 -20.11 -1.20
N GLY A 284 14.03 -19.71 -1.52
CA GLY A 284 12.95 -19.54 -0.56
C GLY A 284 12.79 -18.13 0.01
N LYS A 285 13.69 -17.19 -0.32
CA LYS A 285 13.52 -15.77 0.04
C LYS A 285 12.33 -15.14 -0.70
N PRO A 286 11.65 -14.14 -0.11
CA PRO A 286 10.52 -13.48 -0.74
C PRO A 286 10.87 -12.82 -2.08
N LEU A 287 9.87 -12.79 -2.96
CA LEU A 287 9.92 -11.99 -4.19
C LEU A 287 9.05 -10.73 -4.05
N ALA A 288 9.43 -9.66 -4.73
CA ALA A 288 8.66 -8.42 -4.81
C ALA A 288 8.72 -7.78 -6.20
N LEU A 289 7.77 -6.89 -6.48
CA LEU A 289 7.80 -6.01 -7.65
C LEU A 289 8.23 -4.60 -7.20
N GLY A 290 9.52 -4.31 -7.27
CA GLY A 290 10.14 -3.12 -6.69
C GLY A 290 9.60 -1.82 -7.27
N GLU A 291 9.30 -1.84 -8.57
CA GLU A 291 8.63 -0.79 -9.32
C GLU A 291 7.73 -1.38 -10.38
N VAL A 292 6.54 -0.81 -10.53
CA VAL A 292 5.66 -1.11 -11.66
C VAL A 292 5.05 0.17 -12.23
N GLY A 293 4.88 0.19 -13.55
CA GLY A 293 4.03 1.20 -14.18
C GLY A 293 2.54 0.89 -13.99
N ASN A 294 2.17 -0.36 -14.26
CA ASN A 294 0.83 -0.91 -14.04
C ASN A 294 0.96 -2.11 -13.09
N PRO A 295 0.05 -2.29 -12.11
CA PRO A 295 0.06 -3.49 -11.28
C PRO A 295 -0.15 -4.75 -12.14
N PRO A 296 0.34 -5.92 -11.69
CA PRO A 296 0.03 -7.18 -12.34
C PRO A 296 -1.49 -7.45 -12.30
N SER A 297 -2.02 -8.05 -13.35
CA SER A 297 -3.42 -8.50 -13.35
C SER A 297 -3.59 -9.73 -12.44
N LEU A 298 -4.84 -10.06 -12.09
CA LEU A 298 -5.14 -11.28 -11.32
C LEU A 298 -4.65 -12.55 -12.04
N GLU A 299 -4.72 -12.60 -13.37
CA GLU A 299 -4.20 -13.74 -14.16
C GLU A 299 -2.67 -13.88 -14.02
N ILE A 300 -1.94 -12.77 -13.98
CA ILE A 300 -0.50 -12.79 -13.73
C ILE A 300 -0.22 -13.30 -12.31
N LEU A 301 -0.95 -12.82 -11.31
CA LEU A 301 -0.78 -13.23 -9.91
C LEU A 301 -1.18 -14.69 -9.65
N GLU A 302 -2.10 -15.25 -10.44
CA GLU A 302 -2.40 -16.69 -10.41
C GLU A 302 -1.21 -17.54 -10.88
N LYS A 303 -0.48 -17.06 -11.89
CA LYS A 303 0.72 -17.73 -12.43
C LYS A 303 1.99 -17.42 -11.63
N GLN A 304 1.99 -16.30 -10.92
CA GLN A 304 3.14 -15.76 -10.18
C GLN A 304 2.76 -15.40 -8.74
N PRO A 305 2.32 -16.38 -7.92
CA PRO A 305 1.71 -16.11 -6.61
C PRO A 305 2.70 -15.65 -5.53
N ASN A 306 4.01 -15.74 -5.75
CA ASN A 306 5.02 -15.43 -4.74
C ASN A 306 5.42 -13.94 -4.65
N TRP A 307 4.80 -13.05 -5.45
CA TRP A 307 4.98 -11.61 -5.29
C TRP A 307 4.36 -11.12 -3.98
N THR A 308 5.17 -10.63 -3.05
CA THR A 308 4.73 -10.21 -1.71
C THR A 308 4.25 -8.76 -1.63
N TYR A 309 4.76 -7.90 -2.51
CA TYR A 309 4.26 -6.54 -2.71
C TYR A 309 4.62 -6.03 -4.11
N TRP A 310 3.95 -4.98 -4.55
CA TRP A 310 4.42 -4.14 -5.67
C TRP A 310 4.47 -2.68 -5.26
N VAL A 311 5.22 -1.86 -5.99
CA VAL A 311 5.21 -0.39 -5.81
C VAL A 311 4.93 0.30 -7.15
N VAL A 312 3.79 0.99 -7.25
CA VAL A 312 3.48 1.79 -8.45
C VAL A 312 4.33 3.06 -8.46
N TRP A 313 4.95 3.38 -9.60
CA TRP A 313 5.82 4.56 -9.71
C TRP A 313 5.04 5.88 -9.76
N SER A 314 5.02 6.63 -8.66
CA SER A 314 4.52 8.01 -8.58
C SER A 314 3.17 8.22 -9.30
N GLY A 315 3.11 9.10 -10.29
CA GLY A 315 1.86 9.42 -11.00
C GLY A 315 1.32 8.30 -11.90
N MET A 316 2.05 7.20 -12.09
CA MET A 316 1.66 6.09 -12.97
C MET A 316 0.45 5.31 -12.47
N VAL A 317 0.01 5.52 -11.22
CA VAL A 317 -1.26 4.96 -10.73
C VAL A 317 -2.43 5.28 -11.65
N ARG A 318 -2.44 6.46 -12.31
CA ARG A 318 -3.44 6.86 -13.32
C ARG A 318 -3.27 6.20 -14.69
N GLY A 319 -2.11 5.60 -14.95
CA GLY A 319 -1.87 4.80 -16.15
C GLY A 319 -2.67 3.49 -16.17
N THR A 320 -3.32 3.15 -15.06
CA THR A 320 -4.25 2.03 -14.94
C THR A 320 -5.67 2.59 -14.71
N PRO A 321 -6.66 2.28 -15.56
CA PRO A 321 -8.06 2.68 -15.36
C PRO A 321 -8.65 2.13 -14.06
N LYS A 322 -9.62 2.84 -13.47
CA LYS A 322 -10.32 2.37 -12.26
C LYS A 322 -10.97 0.99 -12.42
N SER A 323 -11.53 0.71 -13.60
CA SER A 323 -12.13 -0.59 -13.92
C SER A 323 -11.14 -1.76 -13.86
N GLU A 324 -9.83 -1.50 -13.96
CA GLU A 324 -8.80 -2.52 -13.77
C GLU A 324 -8.34 -2.64 -12.30
N TYR A 325 -8.50 -1.58 -11.49
CA TYR A 325 -8.29 -1.68 -10.05
C TYR A 325 -9.45 -2.34 -9.31
N GLU A 326 -10.69 -2.16 -9.77
CA GLU A 326 -11.88 -2.75 -9.15
C GLU A 326 -11.75 -4.27 -8.86
N PRO A 327 -11.37 -5.13 -9.82
CA PRO A 327 -11.16 -6.55 -9.54
C PRO A 327 -9.99 -6.80 -8.58
N LEU A 328 -8.93 -5.99 -8.62
CA LEU A 328 -7.82 -6.10 -7.67
C LEU A 328 -8.27 -5.75 -6.24
N VAL A 329 -9.04 -4.67 -6.08
CA VAL A 329 -9.60 -4.22 -4.79
C VAL A 329 -10.55 -5.25 -4.19
N ALA A 330 -11.26 -6.01 -5.03
CA ALA A 330 -12.22 -7.03 -4.63
C ALA A 330 -11.57 -8.39 -4.30
N ASP A 331 -10.35 -8.66 -4.77
CA ASP A 331 -9.66 -9.93 -4.55
C ASP A 331 -8.91 -9.93 -3.22
N SER A 332 -9.24 -10.89 -2.35
CA SER A 332 -8.65 -11.02 -1.00
C SER A 332 -7.13 -11.28 -0.98
N ARG A 333 -6.53 -11.66 -2.11
CA ARG A 333 -5.07 -11.79 -2.24
C ARG A 333 -4.40 -10.43 -2.28
N ILE A 334 -5.10 -9.38 -2.75
CA ILE A 334 -4.56 -8.02 -2.80
C ILE A 334 -4.90 -7.31 -1.50
N VAL A 335 -3.86 -6.86 -0.82
CA VAL A 335 -3.99 -6.38 0.56
C VAL A 335 -3.69 -4.89 0.64
N PHE A 336 -4.66 -4.15 1.16
CA PHE A 336 -4.59 -2.74 1.50
C PHE A 336 -4.52 -2.51 3.01
N MET A 337 -4.19 -1.29 3.43
CA MET A 337 -4.03 -0.93 4.85
C MET A 337 -5.27 -1.26 5.69
N GLU A 338 -6.46 -1.01 5.14
CA GLU A 338 -7.73 -1.21 5.83
C GLU A 338 -8.15 -2.69 5.93
N ASP A 339 -7.48 -3.59 5.20
CA ASP A 339 -7.90 -4.99 5.14
C ASP A 339 -7.50 -5.76 6.40
N LYS A 340 -8.37 -6.68 6.82
CA LYS A 340 -8.12 -7.57 7.98
C LYS A 340 -6.81 -8.37 7.82
N ALA A 341 -6.49 -8.79 6.60
CA ALA A 341 -5.23 -9.48 6.29
C ALA A 341 -4.00 -8.63 6.62
N TYR A 342 -4.08 -7.30 6.48
CA TYR A 342 -3.01 -6.38 6.85
C TYR A 342 -2.99 -6.11 8.35
N THR A 343 -4.12 -5.68 8.91
CA THR A 343 -4.22 -5.27 10.32
C THR A 343 -3.94 -6.44 11.28
N GLU A 344 -4.36 -7.65 10.95
CA GLU A 344 -4.02 -8.84 11.73
C GLU A 344 -2.63 -9.39 11.42
N GLY A 345 -2.24 -9.40 10.15
CA GLY A 345 -0.93 -9.92 9.72
C GLY A 345 0.24 -9.12 10.29
N THR A 346 0.05 -7.82 10.52
CA THR A 346 1.07 -6.94 11.10
C THR A 346 1.08 -6.89 12.63
N ARG A 347 0.23 -7.65 13.35
CA ARG A 347 0.16 -7.55 14.84
C ARG A 347 1.51 -7.76 15.54
N GLU A 348 2.24 -8.80 15.18
CA GLU A 348 3.56 -9.07 15.79
C GLU A 348 4.62 -8.05 15.33
N LEU A 349 4.50 -7.52 14.10
CA LEU A 349 5.31 -6.40 13.63
C LEU A 349 5.06 -5.14 14.48
N ARG A 350 3.79 -4.71 14.61
CA ARG A 350 3.41 -3.54 15.43
C ARG A 350 3.88 -3.67 16.87
N LYS A 351 3.76 -4.87 17.45
CA LYS A 351 4.25 -5.16 18.79
C LYS A 351 5.78 -5.05 18.90
N ALA A 352 6.53 -5.55 17.92
CA ALA A 352 7.98 -5.41 17.88
C ALA A 352 8.40 -3.93 17.75
N GLU A 353 7.63 -3.13 17.01
CA GLU A 353 7.80 -1.67 16.84
C GLU A 353 7.37 -0.84 18.07
N GLY A 354 6.76 -1.48 19.08
CA GLY A 354 6.26 -0.78 20.27
C GLY A 354 4.94 -0.02 20.05
N PHE A 355 4.17 -0.39 19.04
CA PHE A 355 2.85 0.19 18.75
C PHE A 355 1.71 -0.77 19.06
N GLU A 356 0.53 -0.18 19.29
CA GLU A 356 -0.72 -0.93 19.31
C GLU A 356 -1.03 -1.52 17.92
N PRO A 357 -1.74 -2.66 17.87
CA PRO A 357 -2.27 -3.20 16.62
C PRO A 357 -3.07 -2.15 15.84
N LEU A 358 -2.96 -2.21 14.50
CA LEU A 358 -3.80 -1.36 13.66
C LEU A 358 -5.28 -1.70 13.88
N PRO A 359 -6.17 -0.70 13.91
CA PRO A 359 -7.59 -0.95 14.09
C PRO A 359 -8.12 -1.77 12.91
N SER A 360 -8.87 -2.84 13.21
CA SER A 360 -9.47 -3.71 12.18
C SER A 360 -10.56 -3.02 11.36
N SER A 361 -11.03 -1.85 11.81
CA SER A 361 -11.96 -0.96 11.11
C SER A 361 -11.76 0.48 11.60
N VAL A 362 -11.91 1.45 10.71
CA VAL A 362 -12.04 2.86 11.12
C VAL A 362 -13.53 3.11 11.35
N PRO A 363 -13.95 3.58 12.54
CA PRO A 363 -15.34 3.96 12.78
C PRO A 363 -15.82 4.95 11.71
N ALA A 364 -17.03 4.76 11.20
CA ALA A 364 -17.59 5.65 10.21
C ALA A 364 -17.85 7.03 10.82
N ASP A 365 -17.42 8.06 10.08
CA ASP A 365 -17.78 9.45 10.33
C ASP A 365 -18.58 9.96 9.13
N PHE A 366 -19.91 9.98 9.30
CA PHE A 366 -20.82 10.43 8.25
C PHE A 366 -20.86 11.96 8.09
N THR A 367 -20.10 12.71 8.91
CA THR A 367 -20.08 14.18 8.86
C THR A 367 -19.66 14.68 7.48
N GLY A 368 -20.46 15.58 6.90
CA GLY A 368 -20.15 16.23 5.65
C GLY A 368 -21.37 16.69 4.87
N GLU A 369 -21.09 17.36 3.76
CA GLU A 369 -22.06 17.70 2.73
C GLU A 369 -22.03 16.62 1.65
N TRP A 370 -23.19 16.08 1.31
CA TRP A 370 -23.35 14.94 0.42
C TRP A 370 -24.32 15.31 -0.69
N VAL A 371 -23.98 14.97 -1.93
CA VAL A 371 -24.80 15.23 -3.12
C VAL A 371 -25.15 13.89 -3.75
N LEU A 372 -26.42 13.73 -4.12
CA LEU A 372 -26.91 12.50 -4.74
C LEU A 372 -26.13 12.23 -6.04
N ASN A 373 -25.60 11.01 -6.15
CA ASN A 373 -25.03 10.50 -7.39
C ASN A 373 -26.15 9.76 -8.14
N GLU A 374 -26.76 10.45 -9.10
CA GLU A 374 -27.89 9.91 -9.88
C GLU A 374 -27.49 8.72 -10.75
N ASP A 375 -26.24 8.69 -11.24
CA ASP A 375 -25.74 7.64 -12.13
C ASP A 375 -25.57 6.29 -11.40
N GLU A 376 -25.16 6.33 -10.12
CA GLU A 376 -24.93 5.13 -9.32
C GLU A 376 -26.14 4.74 -8.45
N THR A 377 -27.13 5.63 -8.31
CA THR A 377 -28.36 5.38 -7.54
C THR A 377 -29.33 4.49 -8.30
N LYS A 378 -29.81 3.43 -7.64
CA LYS A 378 -30.88 2.54 -8.12
C LYS A 378 -32.05 2.61 -7.15
N TYR A 379 -33.00 3.50 -7.41
CA TYR A 379 -34.13 3.77 -6.52
C TYR A 379 -35.45 3.23 -7.09
N GLN A 380 -36.27 2.59 -6.24
CA GLN A 380 -37.54 1.97 -6.62
C GLN A 380 -38.76 2.52 -5.84
N GLY A 381 -38.66 3.72 -5.27
CA GLY A 381 -39.73 4.37 -4.50
C GLY A 381 -40.44 5.52 -5.22
N PHE A 382 -41.47 6.06 -4.58
CA PHE A 382 -42.20 7.25 -5.03
C PHE A 382 -41.58 8.50 -4.41
N GLY A 383 -41.30 9.54 -5.22
CA GLY A 383 -40.81 10.85 -4.73
C GLY A 383 -39.29 11.06 -4.73
N GLY A 384 -38.50 10.08 -5.20
CA GLY A 384 -37.03 10.18 -5.29
C GLY A 384 -36.32 10.26 -3.92
N PRO A 385 -35.01 9.95 -3.85
CA PRO A 385 -34.21 10.22 -2.65
C PRO A 385 -33.91 11.72 -2.52
N ALA A 386 -33.50 12.16 -1.32
CA ALA A 386 -33.01 13.52 -1.11
C ALA A 386 -31.82 13.79 -2.04
N VAL A 387 -31.79 14.96 -2.69
CA VAL A 387 -30.71 15.36 -3.61
C VAL A 387 -29.46 15.83 -2.87
N LYS A 388 -29.61 16.27 -1.61
CA LYS A 388 -28.50 16.66 -0.74
C LYS A 388 -28.73 16.20 0.70
N LEU A 389 -27.65 15.83 1.37
CA LEU A 389 -27.61 15.63 2.83
C LEU A 389 -26.52 16.50 3.44
N SER A 390 -26.83 17.22 4.51
CA SER A 390 -25.84 17.83 5.40
C SER A 390 -25.89 17.07 6.71
N ILE A 391 -24.78 16.43 7.08
CA ILE A 391 -24.70 15.53 8.22
C ILE A 391 -23.64 16.04 9.19
N VAL A 392 -23.99 16.08 10.48
CA VAL A 392 -23.05 16.33 11.58
C VAL A 392 -23.15 15.19 12.58
N GLN A 393 -22.06 14.43 12.74
CA GLN A 393 -21.92 13.37 13.73
C GLN A 393 -21.20 13.91 14.97
N LYS A 394 -21.93 14.13 16.07
CA LYS A 394 -21.37 14.70 17.30
C LYS A 394 -22.15 14.23 18.52
N ASP A 395 -21.47 14.06 19.65
CA ASP A 395 -22.09 13.78 20.96
C ASP A 395 -23.05 12.56 20.93
N ASN A 396 -22.64 11.49 20.23
CA ASN A 396 -23.43 10.28 20.01
C ASN A 396 -24.79 10.52 19.31
N LYS A 397 -24.84 11.52 18.43
CA LYS A 397 -26.00 11.86 17.60
C LYS A 397 -25.58 12.12 16.16
N LEU A 398 -26.50 11.87 15.23
CA LEU A 398 -26.43 12.35 13.85
C LEU A 398 -27.48 13.43 13.68
N LEU A 399 -27.04 14.65 13.37
CA LEU A 399 -27.91 15.71 12.90
C LEU A 399 -27.90 15.63 11.37
N ILE A 400 -29.07 15.40 10.78
CA ILE A 400 -29.22 15.16 9.36
C ILE A 400 -30.20 16.19 8.82
N LYS A 401 -29.73 16.96 7.85
CA LYS A 401 -30.55 17.87 7.06
C LYS A 401 -30.63 17.34 5.64
N SER A 402 -31.84 17.02 5.19
CA SER A 402 -32.10 16.46 3.87
C SER A 402 -32.84 17.46 3.01
N THR A 403 -32.36 17.66 1.78
CA THR A 403 -33.02 18.51 0.78
C THR A 403 -33.56 17.64 -0.35
N SER A 404 -34.85 17.76 -0.64
CA SER A 404 -35.54 17.07 -1.74
C SER A 404 -36.13 18.09 -2.70
N VAL A 405 -36.06 17.81 -4.00
CA VAL A 405 -36.65 18.68 -5.02
C VAL A 405 -38.15 18.47 -5.07
N VAL A 406 -38.90 19.57 -5.07
CA VAL A 406 -40.36 19.57 -5.23
C VAL A 406 -40.70 20.24 -6.56
N GLU A 407 -41.45 19.56 -7.43
CA GLU A 407 -41.71 20.04 -8.80
C GLU A 407 -42.46 21.37 -8.85
N TRP A 408 -43.34 21.63 -7.87
CA TRP A 408 -44.29 22.75 -7.87
C TRP A 408 -44.04 23.80 -6.78
N ALA A 409 -42.92 23.72 -6.06
CA ALA A 409 -42.58 24.63 -4.96
C ALA A 409 -41.06 24.73 -4.78
N ASP A 410 -40.63 25.51 -3.78
CA ASP A 410 -39.24 25.49 -3.32
C ASP A 410 -38.86 24.09 -2.79
N ASP A 411 -37.57 23.77 -2.84
CA ASP A 411 -37.02 22.53 -2.32
C ASP A 411 -37.46 22.29 -0.87
N GLU A 412 -37.92 21.07 -0.57
CA GLU A 412 -38.29 20.68 0.77
C GLU A 412 -37.02 20.37 1.57
N VAL A 413 -36.90 21.00 2.74
CA VAL A 413 -35.79 20.79 3.67
C VAL A 413 -36.34 20.21 4.96
N THR A 414 -35.84 19.02 5.32
CA THR A 414 -36.18 18.36 6.58
C THR A 414 -34.94 18.25 7.46
N GLU A 415 -35.12 18.42 8.77
CA GLU A 415 -34.06 18.28 9.76
C GLU A 415 -34.47 17.21 10.77
N GLN A 416 -33.56 16.27 11.04
CA GLN A 416 -33.76 15.20 11.99
C GLN A 416 -32.51 15.04 12.86
N THR A 417 -32.72 14.62 14.11
CA THR A 417 -31.63 14.22 15.01
C THR A 417 -31.83 12.77 15.39
N TRP A 418 -30.86 11.93 15.07
CA TRP A 418 -30.87 10.51 15.39
C TRP A 418 -29.89 10.24 16.53
N PRO A 419 -30.36 9.80 17.71
CA PRO A 419 -29.48 9.28 18.75
C PRO A 419 -28.86 7.97 18.28
N LEU A 420 -27.56 7.80 18.54
CA LEU A 420 -26.77 6.65 18.12
C LEU A 420 -26.64 5.57 19.22
N ASP A 421 -27.46 5.65 20.26
CA ASP A 421 -27.51 4.70 21.39
C ASP A 421 -28.66 3.67 21.26
N GLY A 422 -29.35 3.63 20.12
CA GLY A 422 -30.49 2.74 19.88
C GLY A 422 -31.84 3.27 20.38
N SER A 423 -31.87 4.47 21.00
CA SER A 423 -33.13 5.09 21.43
C SER A 423 -34.11 5.30 20.29
N ALA A 424 -35.41 5.21 20.59
CA ALA A 424 -36.47 5.39 19.61
C ALA A 424 -36.53 6.84 19.10
N ILE A 425 -36.74 6.98 17.79
CA ILE A 425 -36.97 8.25 17.11
C ILE A 425 -38.42 8.24 16.61
N GLU A 426 -39.24 9.13 17.17
CA GLU A 426 -40.64 9.26 16.76
C GLU A 426 -40.81 10.39 15.75
N SER A 427 -41.47 10.10 14.64
CA SER A 427 -41.83 11.08 13.62
C SER A 427 -43.11 10.67 12.90
N LYS A 428 -43.48 11.40 11.84
CA LYS A 428 -44.64 11.07 11.00
C LYS A 428 -44.22 10.89 9.55
N MET A 429 -44.86 9.94 8.87
CA MET A 429 -44.75 9.74 7.43
C MET A 429 -46.17 9.61 6.88
N PHE A 430 -46.56 10.45 5.91
CA PHE A 430 -47.95 10.55 5.42
C PHE A 430 -49.00 10.67 6.54
N ASN A 431 -48.76 11.54 7.52
CA ASN A 431 -49.56 11.70 8.75
C ASN A 431 -49.70 10.45 9.63
N SER A 432 -49.00 9.37 9.32
CA SER A 432 -49.00 8.12 10.10
C SER A 432 -47.78 8.09 11.04
N PRO A 433 -47.92 7.55 12.28
CA PRO A 433 -46.80 7.41 13.19
C PRO A 433 -45.69 6.55 12.59
N ARG A 434 -44.45 7.04 12.72
CA ARG A 434 -43.22 6.33 12.36
C ARG A 434 -42.31 6.26 13.58
N VAL A 435 -41.77 5.08 13.85
CA VAL A 435 -40.73 4.85 14.85
C VAL A 435 -39.49 4.35 14.14
N GLN A 436 -38.32 4.90 14.50
CA GLN A 436 -37.03 4.47 13.97
C GLN A 436 -36.02 4.20 15.09
N HIS A 437 -35.03 3.34 14.80
CA HIS A 437 -33.91 3.05 15.70
C HIS A 437 -32.61 3.03 14.90
N ALA A 438 -31.59 3.71 15.40
CA ALA A 438 -30.26 3.72 14.80
C ALA A 438 -29.31 2.81 15.57
N ASN A 439 -28.72 1.84 14.89
CA ASN A 439 -27.91 0.76 15.48
C ASN A 439 -26.55 0.68 14.77
N TRP A 440 -25.48 0.81 15.53
CA TRP A 440 -24.12 0.58 15.03
C TRP A 440 -23.81 -0.90 14.91
N SER A 441 -23.04 -1.28 13.88
CA SER A 441 -22.30 -2.54 13.91
C SER A 441 -21.36 -2.57 15.12
N PRO A 442 -20.93 -3.76 15.60
CA PRO A 442 -19.93 -3.86 16.67
C PRO A 442 -18.63 -3.08 16.37
N MET A 443 -18.28 -2.97 15.09
CA MET A 443 -17.09 -2.29 14.58
C MET A 443 -17.30 -0.78 14.34
N LYS A 444 -18.53 -0.27 14.51
CA LYS A 444 -18.94 1.12 14.26
C LYS A 444 -18.62 1.65 12.87
N ASP A 445 -18.52 0.77 11.87
CA ASP A 445 -18.26 1.09 10.46
C ASP A 445 -19.53 1.11 9.60
N THR A 446 -20.61 0.55 10.12
CA THR A 446 -21.91 0.44 9.46
C THR A 446 -22.99 0.91 10.42
N LEU A 447 -23.90 1.76 9.94
CA LEU A 447 -25.05 2.23 10.70
C LEU A 447 -26.34 1.71 10.06
N SER A 448 -27.12 0.96 10.83
CA SER A 448 -28.42 0.45 10.42
C SER A 448 -29.54 1.28 11.03
N ILE A 449 -30.51 1.69 10.21
CA ILE A 449 -31.70 2.41 10.65
C ILE A 449 -32.93 1.55 10.39
N ASP A 450 -33.44 0.94 11.45
CA ASP A 450 -34.71 0.23 11.40
C ASP A 450 -35.85 1.24 11.47
N SER A 451 -36.91 1.03 10.69
CA SER A 451 -38.10 1.89 10.71
C SER A 451 -39.38 1.08 10.68
N LYS A 452 -40.41 1.59 11.35
CA LYS A 452 -41.77 1.03 11.33
C LYS A 452 -42.77 2.16 11.18
N VAL A 453 -43.59 2.08 10.14
CA VAL A 453 -44.71 2.99 9.90
C VAL A 453 -46.01 2.21 10.03
N THR A 454 -46.94 2.72 10.84
CA THR A 454 -48.26 2.09 11.02
C THR A 454 -49.33 2.95 10.37
N PHE A 455 -49.88 2.46 9.26
CA PHE A 455 -50.98 3.08 8.54
C PHE A 455 -52.31 2.56 9.07
N ASN A 456 -53.33 3.41 9.09
CA ASN A 456 -54.70 3.01 9.36
C ASN A 456 -55.58 3.38 8.17
N PHE A 457 -55.85 2.40 7.30
CA PHE A 457 -56.77 2.57 6.18
C PHE A 457 -58.11 1.92 6.52
N GLY A 458 -59.12 2.74 6.82
CA GLY A 458 -60.50 2.27 7.02
C GLY A 458 -60.71 1.30 8.19
N GLY A 459 -59.89 1.39 9.25
CA GLY A 459 -60.01 0.54 10.45
C GLY A 459 -59.14 -0.72 10.44
N ASN A 460 -58.42 -0.99 9.35
CA ASN A 460 -57.45 -2.08 9.26
C ASN A 460 -56.02 -1.53 9.38
N PRO A 461 -55.31 -1.82 10.49
CA PRO A 461 -53.93 -1.40 10.64
C PRO A 461 -53.02 -2.19 9.69
N SER A 462 -52.22 -1.48 8.91
CA SER A 462 -51.18 -2.06 8.04
C SER A 462 -49.83 -1.49 8.45
N THR A 463 -48.79 -2.32 8.45
CA THR A 463 -47.45 -1.91 8.83
C THR A 463 -46.51 -2.00 7.64
N ILE A 464 -45.67 -0.98 7.47
CA ILE A 464 -44.49 -1.03 6.61
C ILE A 464 -43.27 -1.00 7.51
N THR A 465 -42.34 -1.94 7.31
CA THR A 465 -41.05 -1.95 7.98
C THR A 465 -39.95 -1.62 6.99
N GLY A 466 -38.99 -0.79 7.39
CA GLY A 466 -37.82 -0.45 6.60
C GLY A 466 -36.52 -0.75 7.34
N LEU A 467 -35.46 -0.97 6.58
CA LEU A 467 -34.09 -1.09 7.05
C LEU A 467 -33.19 -0.32 6.07
N ASP A 468 -32.54 0.74 6.56
CA ASP A 468 -31.53 1.46 5.81
C ASP A 468 -30.14 1.10 6.37
N VAL A 469 -29.24 0.60 5.54
CA VAL A 469 -27.86 0.27 5.94
C VAL A 469 -26.90 1.26 5.29
N TRP A 470 -26.27 2.09 6.13
CA TRP A 470 -25.38 3.16 5.75
C TRP A 470 -23.93 2.71 5.87
N THR A 471 -23.18 2.86 4.78
CA THR A 471 -21.76 2.53 4.71
C THR A 471 -20.99 3.62 4.01
N LEU A 472 -19.74 3.83 4.43
CA LEU A 472 -18.81 4.72 3.76
C LEU A 472 -17.87 3.93 2.86
N GLN A 473 -17.72 4.40 1.63
CA GLN A 473 -16.79 3.89 0.63
C GLN A 473 -15.81 4.98 0.21
N ARG A 474 -14.77 4.60 -0.54
CA ARG A 474 -13.73 5.51 -1.06
C ARG A 474 -13.17 6.42 0.05
N ARG A 475 -12.74 5.83 1.17
CA ARG A 475 -12.16 6.54 2.32
C ARG A 475 -13.08 7.64 2.88
N GLY A 476 -14.38 7.37 2.97
CA GLY A 476 -15.36 8.33 3.50
C GLY A 476 -15.79 9.42 2.54
N LYS A 477 -15.47 9.30 1.24
CA LYS A 477 -15.90 10.25 0.19
C LYS A 477 -17.19 9.85 -0.52
N LYS A 478 -17.68 8.64 -0.26
CA LYS A 478 -18.90 8.11 -0.86
C LYS A 478 -19.76 7.47 0.22
N LEU A 479 -21.00 7.90 0.32
CA LEU A 479 -22.01 7.33 1.22
C LEU A 479 -22.93 6.44 0.40
N VAL A 480 -23.04 5.17 0.79
CA VAL A 480 -23.96 4.22 0.17
C VAL A 480 -24.99 3.79 1.21
N ILE A 481 -26.26 3.99 0.87
CA ILE A 481 -27.40 3.62 1.70
C ILE A 481 -28.16 2.51 0.96
N GLN A 482 -28.13 1.30 1.52
CA GLN A 482 -28.98 0.20 1.07
C GLN A 482 -30.31 0.25 1.80
N GLN A 483 -31.39 0.52 1.09
CA GLN A 483 -32.72 0.66 1.66
C GLN A 483 -33.56 -0.56 1.31
N THR A 484 -34.07 -1.25 2.32
CA THR A 484 -35.04 -2.33 2.18
C THR A 484 -36.35 -1.89 2.81
N SER A 485 -37.46 -1.99 2.08
CA SER A 485 -38.80 -1.75 2.62
C SER A 485 -39.69 -2.96 2.38
N LYS A 486 -40.42 -3.38 3.41
CA LYS A 486 -41.34 -4.53 3.37
C LYS A 486 -42.75 -4.06 3.69
N SER A 487 -43.67 -4.38 2.80
CA SER A 487 -45.09 -4.08 2.91
C SER A 487 -45.93 -5.31 2.54
N PRO A 488 -47.26 -5.31 2.78
CA PRO A 488 -48.13 -6.37 2.29
C PRO A 488 -48.13 -6.56 0.76
N ARG A 489 -47.63 -5.57 -0.01
CA ARG A 489 -47.51 -5.64 -1.47
C ARG A 489 -46.19 -6.22 -1.96
N GLY A 490 -45.26 -6.52 -1.05
CA GLY A 490 -43.94 -7.05 -1.38
C GLY A 490 -42.80 -6.29 -0.71
N GLU A 491 -41.59 -6.70 -1.08
CA GLU A 491 -40.32 -6.13 -0.64
C GLU A 491 -39.67 -5.34 -1.77
N ASN A 492 -39.24 -4.12 -1.48
CA ASN A 492 -38.51 -3.27 -2.41
C ASN A 492 -37.11 -3.00 -1.85
N VAL A 493 -36.09 -3.10 -2.71
CA VAL A 493 -34.70 -2.80 -2.39
C VAL A 493 -34.22 -1.66 -3.27
N SER A 494 -33.58 -0.66 -2.67
CA SER A 494 -32.97 0.48 -3.36
C SER A 494 -31.55 0.71 -2.88
N THR A 495 -30.68 1.15 -3.77
CA THR A 495 -29.34 1.62 -3.43
C THR A 495 -29.29 3.11 -3.72
N VAL A 496 -29.10 3.93 -2.69
CA VAL A 496 -28.95 5.38 -2.82
C VAL A 496 -27.50 5.74 -2.56
N VAL A 497 -26.90 6.48 -3.49
CA VAL A 497 -25.48 6.81 -3.46
C VAL A 497 -25.31 8.31 -3.40
N TYR A 498 -24.45 8.78 -2.50
CA TYR A 498 -24.04 10.17 -2.41
C TYR A 498 -22.53 10.32 -2.50
N ASP A 499 -22.08 11.35 -3.20
CA ASP A 499 -20.69 11.79 -3.20
C ASP A 499 -20.51 12.96 -2.22
N LYS A 500 -19.40 12.93 -1.47
CA LYS A 500 -19.03 13.99 -0.53
C LYS A 500 -18.54 15.22 -1.30
N LYS A 501 -19.02 16.39 -0.91
CA LYS A 501 -18.68 17.68 -1.53
C LYS A 501 -17.36 18.26 -1.03
#